data_AF-A0A643CJ05-F1
#
_entry.id   AF-A0A643CJ05-F1
#
_cell.length_a   1.000
_cell.length_b   1.000
_cell.length_c   1.000
_cell.angle_alpha   90.00
_cell.angle_beta   90.00
_cell.angle_gamma   90.00
#
_symmetry.space_group_name_H-M   'P 1'
#
loop_
_entity.id
_entity.type
_entity.pdbx_description
1 polymer ?
#
loop_
_entity_poly.entity_id
_entity_poly.type
_entity_poly.pdbx_seq_one_letter_code
_entity_poly.pdbx_strand_id
1 'polypeptide(L)'
;GPVLIGSSQGGVNIEDVAAETPEAIVKEPIDIEEGIKKEQAVRLAQKMGFPANIVDSAAENMIKLYNLFLKYDATMVEINPMVEDSDGAVLCMDAKINFDSNSAYRQKKIFDLQDWTQEDERDKDAAKADLNYIGLDGNIGCLVNGAGLAMATMDIIKLHGGTPANFLDVGGGATVHQVTEAFKLITSDKK
;
A
#
# COMPACT_ATOMS: atom_id res chain seq x y z
N GLY A 1 -12.76 -1.07 -10.67
CA GLY A 1 -12.06 0.17 -11.03
C GLY A 1 -11.52 0.82 -9.77
N PRO A 2 -10.66 1.85 -9.90
CA PRO A 2 -10.18 2.65 -8.77
C PRO A 2 -11.35 3.28 -8.01
N VAL A 3 -11.11 3.67 -6.76
CA VAL A 3 -12.10 4.37 -5.93
C VAL A 3 -11.42 5.59 -5.32
N LEU A 4 -12.04 6.75 -5.46
CA LEU A 4 -11.62 7.95 -4.75
C LEU A 4 -12.31 7.97 -3.38
N ILE A 5 -11.52 8.15 -2.32
CA ILE A 5 -12.01 8.17 -0.94
C ILE A 5 -11.61 9.51 -0.33
N GLY A 6 -12.52 10.12 0.42
CA GLY A 6 -12.25 11.36 1.13
C GLY A 6 -13.10 11.50 2.38
N SER A 7 -12.62 12.29 3.34
CA SER A 7 -13.35 12.64 4.55
C SER A 7 -13.10 14.11 4.91
N SER A 8 -14.06 14.74 5.58
CA SER A 8 -13.87 16.06 6.19
C SER A 8 -13.03 16.00 7.47
N GLN A 9 -12.83 14.81 8.03
CA GLN A 9 -11.97 14.57 9.19
C GLN A 9 -10.55 14.26 8.72
N GLY A 10 -9.82 15.30 8.32
CA GLY A 10 -8.40 15.20 7.95
C GLY A 10 -7.46 15.27 9.17
N GLY A 11 -6.21 14.85 8.98
CA GLY A 11 -5.18 14.88 10.03
C GLY A 11 -5.34 13.80 11.11
N VAL A 12 -6.26 12.86 10.90
CA VAL A 12 -6.49 11.68 11.75
C VAL A 12 -6.35 10.41 10.92
N ASN A 13 -6.20 9.28 11.60
CA ASN A 13 -6.12 7.98 10.95
C ASN A 13 -7.49 7.62 10.32
N ILE A 14 -7.51 7.29 9.03
CA ILE A 14 -8.76 7.07 8.29
C ILE A 14 -9.47 5.77 8.71
N GLU A 15 -8.72 4.78 9.21
CA GLU A 15 -9.27 3.55 9.77
C GLU A 15 -10.08 3.81 11.04
N ASP A 16 -9.65 4.75 11.88
CA ASP A 16 -10.39 5.15 13.08
C ASP A 16 -11.69 5.87 12.69
N VAL A 17 -11.64 6.77 11.71
CA VAL A 17 -12.84 7.42 11.15
C VAL A 17 -13.81 6.38 10.58
N ALA A 18 -13.30 5.36 9.89
CA ALA A 18 -14.12 4.29 9.33
C ALA A 18 -14.83 3.45 10.40
N ALA A 19 -14.21 3.27 11.57
CA ALA A 19 -14.78 2.53 12.69
C ALA A 19 -15.77 3.37 13.51
N GLU A 20 -15.45 4.64 13.76
CA GLU A 20 -16.21 5.51 14.67
C GLU A 20 -17.31 6.31 13.96
N THR A 21 -17.01 6.87 12.78
CA THR A 21 -17.91 7.74 12.00
C THR A 21 -17.89 7.39 10.52
N PRO A 22 -18.31 6.16 10.13
CA PRO A 22 -18.24 5.69 8.75
C PRO A 22 -18.97 6.59 7.74
N GLU A 23 -19.99 7.33 8.16
CA GLU A 23 -20.72 8.32 7.36
C GLU A 23 -19.87 9.55 6.98
N ALA A 24 -18.78 9.82 7.70
CA ALA A 24 -17.83 10.86 7.35
C ALA A 24 -16.92 10.46 6.17
N ILE A 25 -16.94 9.19 5.76
CA ILE A 25 -16.19 8.69 4.62
C ILE A 25 -17.05 8.71 3.36
N VAL A 26 -16.60 9.47 2.39
CA VAL A 26 -17.20 9.55 1.07
C VAL A 26 -16.39 8.69 0.11
N LYS A 27 -17.09 7.84 -0.65
CA LYS A 27 -16.49 6.98 -1.68
C LYS A 27 -17.09 7.31 -3.03
N GLU A 28 -16.25 7.52 -4.02
CA GLU A 28 -16.62 7.80 -5.40
C GLU A 28 -15.91 6.80 -6.32
N PRO A 29 -16.58 5.72 -6.75
CA PRO A 29 -16.00 4.75 -7.68
C PRO A 29 -15.68 5.41 -9.03
N ILE A 30 -14.54 5.03 -9.61
CA ILE A 30 -14.08 5.52 -10.90
C ILE A 30 -14.08 4.37 -11.89
N ASP A 31 -14.69 4.61 -13.05
CA ASP A 31 -14.57 3.72 -14.20
C ASP A 31 -13.17 3.85 -14.79
N ILE A 32 -12.49 2.72 -15.02
CA ILE A 32 -11.10 2.72 -15.45
C ILE A 32 -10.92 3.10 -16.93
N GLU A 33 -11.95 2.89 -17.75
CA GLU A 33 -11.92 3.21 -19.18
C GLU A 33 -12.27 4.68 -19.40
N GLU A 34 -13.27 5.20 -18.68
CA GLU A 34 -13.68 6.61 -18.80
C GLU A 34 -12.77 7.56 -18.00
N GLY A 35 -12.17 7.08 -16.91
CA GLY A 35 -11.38 7.88 -15.98
C GLY A 35 -12.23 8.74 -15.04
N ILE A 36 -11.55 9.58 -14.24
CA ILE A 36 -12.21 10.50 -13.32
C ILE A 36 -12.92 11.63 -14.06
N LYS A 37 -14.21 11.84 -13.78
CA LYS A 37 -14.98 12.98 -14.29
C LYS A 37 -14.88 14.17 -13.35
N LYS A 38 -14.84 15.38 -13.90
CA LYS A 38 -14.77 16.61 -13.10
C LYS A 38 -15.93 16.70 -12.11
N GLU A 39 -17.13 16.27 -12.50
CA GLU A 39 -18.32 16.28 -11.64
C GLU A 39 -18.19 15.33 -10.45
N GLN A 40 -17.47 14.22 -10.59
CA GLN A 40 -17.18 13.31 -9.47
C GLN A 40 -16.22 13.95 -8.48
N ALA A 41 -15.15 14.57 -8.97
CA ALA A 41 -14.17 15.26 -8.14
C ALA A 41 -14.79 16.45 -7.39
N VAL A 42 -15.60 17.27 -8.08
CA VAL A 42 -16.34 18.38 -7.46
C VAL A 42 -17.30 17.88 -6.39
N ARG A 43 -18.05 16.81 -6.67
CA ARG A 43 -18.97 16.21 -5.68
C ARG A 43 -18.22 15.71 -4.44
N LEU A 44 -17.06 15.09 -4.61
CA LEU A 44 -16.24 14.64 -3.47
C LEU A 44 -15.74 15.84 -2.66
N ALA A 45 -15.16 16.85 -3.31
CA ALA A 45 -14.67 18.06 -2.64
C ALA A 45 -15.78 18.77 -1.84
N GLN A 46 -16.98 18.89 -2.40
CA GLN A 46 -18.13 19.46 -1.68
C GLN A 46 -18.49 18.65 -0.44
N LYS A 47 -18.53 17.31 -0.55
CA LYS A 47 -18.85 16.44 0.60
C LYS A 47 -17.74 16.40 1.65
N MET A 48 -16.49 16.63 1.27
CA MET A 48 -15.36 16.83 2.19
C MET A 48 -15.40 18.19 2.90
N GLY A 49 -16.32 19.08 2.52
CA GLY A 49 -16.52 20.37 3.19
C GLY A 49 -15.70 21.52 2.65
N PHE A 50 -15.08 21.39 1.47
CA PHE A 50 -14.39 22.52 0.84
C PHE A 50 -15.41 23.64 0.50
N PRO A 51 -15.09 24.92 0.78
CA PRO A 51 -15.98 26.04 0.49
C PRO A 51 -16.08 26.31 -1.02
N ALA A 52 -17.21 26.88 -1.45
CA ALA A 52 -17.57 27.01 -2.86
C ALA A 52 -16.54 27.77 -3.72
N ASN A 53 -15.77 28.69 -3.13
CA ASN A 53 -14.72 29.44 -3.81
C ASN A 53 -13.47 28.60 -4.14
N ILE A 54 -13.25 27.46 -3.48
CA ILE A 54 -12.06 26.60 -3.70
C ILE A 54 -12.39 25.17 -4.10
N VAL A 55 -13.67 24.77 -4.11
CA VAL A 55 -14.13 23.43 -4.52
C VAL A 55 -13.56 23.02 -5.87
N ASP A 56 -13.52 23.93 -6.86
CA ASP A 56 -12.93 23.64 -8.16
C ASP A 56 -11.41 23.36 -8.06
N SER A 57 -10.69 24.09 -7.22
CA SER A 57 -9.25 23.88 -6.98
C SER A 57 -8.98 22.53 -6.30
N ALA A 58 -9.78 22.18 -5.29
CA ALA A 58 -9.71 20.87 -4.64
C ALA A 58 -10.00 19.73 -5.63
N ALA A 59 -11.05 19.88 -6.45
CA ALA A 59 -11.39 18.91 -7.49
C ALA A 59 -10.27 18.75 -8.53
N GLU A 60 -9.62 19.84 -8.96
CA GLU A 60 -8.47 19.78 -9.86
C GLU A 60 -7.29 19.03 -9.25
N ASN A 61 -7.01 19.23 -7.95
CA ASN A 61 -5.99 18.46 -7.25
C ASN A 61 -6.35 16.96 -7.18
N MET A 62 -7.61 16.61 -6.88
CA MET A 62 -8.07 15.22 -6.89
C MET A 62 -7.90 14.56 -8.27
N ILE A 63 -8.20 15.29 -9.35
CA ILE A 63 -7.97 14.81 -10.72
C ILE A 63 -6.48 14.60 -11.01
N LYS A 64 -5.62 15.54 -10.57
CA LYS A 64 -4.15 15.40 -10.70
C LYS A 64 -3.62 14.18 -9.93
N LEU A 65 -4.13 13.94 -8.72
CA LEU A 65 -3.77 12.77 -7.91
C LEU A 65 -4.22 11.46 -8.57
N TYR A 66 -5.41 11.42 -9.17
CA TYR A 66 -5.85 10.26 -9.96
C TYR A 66 -4.94 10.02 -11.17
N ASN A 67 -4.56 11.08 -11.89
CA ASN A 67 -3.63 10.96 -13.01
C ASN A 67 -2.24 10.50 -12.56
N LEU A 68 -1.78 10.95 -11.39
CA LEU A 68 -0.55 10.47 -10.76
C LEU A 68 -0.66 8.97 -10.43
N PHE A 69 -1.78 8.56 -9.83
CA PHE A 69 -2.08 7.16 -9.49
C PHE A 69 -1.95 6.25 -10.72
N LEU A 70 -2.55 6.63 -11.85
CA LEU A 70 -2.44 5.86 -13.09
C LEU A 70 -1.04 5.91 -13.70
N LYS A 71 -0.42 7.10 -13.75
CA LYS A 71 0.85 7.30 -14.44
C LYS A 71 1.99 6.49 -13.84
N TYR A 72 2.00 6.33 -12.52
CA TYR A 72 3.07 5.65 -11.80
C TYR A 72 2.71 4.26 -11.31
N ASP A 73 1.59 3.70 -11.78
CA ASP A 73 1.11 2.38 -11.35
C ASP A 73 0.99 2.27 -9.82
N ALA A 74 0.42 3.31 -9.21
CA ALA A 74 0.17 3.31 -7.78
C ALA A 74 -0.97 2.35 -7.44
N THR A 75 -0.87 1.69 -6.29
CA THR A 75 -1.96 0.94 -5.67
C THR A 75 -2.73 1.80 -4.67
N MET A 76 -2.08 2.85 -4.13
CA MET A 76 -2.66 3.80 -3.21
C MET A 76 -1.95 5.15 -3.32
N VAL A 77 -2.71 6.24 -3.29
CA VAL A 77 -2.21 7.61 -3.09
C VAL A 77 -3.05 8.23 -1.99
N GLU A 78 -2.45 8.42 -0.83
CA GLU A 78 -3.09 9.04 0.32
C GLU A 78 -2.46 10.41 0.57
N ILE A 79 -3.31 11.45 0.65
CA ILE A 79 -2.92 12.79 1.09
C ILE A 79 -3.60 13.07 2.41
N ASN A 80 -2.82 13.17 3.49
CA ASN A 80 -3.38 13.38 4.82
C ASN A 80 -2.45 14.22 5.71
N PRO A 81 -2.72 15.55 5.88
CA PRO A 81 -3.91 16.27 5.46
C PRO A 81 -3.80 16.93 4.07
N MET A 82 -4.94 17.08 3.40
CA MET A 82 -5.15 18.02 2.30
C MET A 82 -5.80 19.30 2.87
N VAL A 83 -5.14 20.45 2.74
CA VAL A 83 -5.51 21.69 3.46
C VAL A 83 -5.82 22.84 2.53
N GLU A 84 -6.63 23.77 3.01
CA GLU A 84 -6.77 25.12 2.46
C GLU A 84 -5.83 26.07 3.23
N ASP A 85 -5.09 26.92 2.52
CA ASP A 85 -4.32 28.01 3.15
C ASP A 85 -5.13 29.32 3.23
N SER A 86 -4.56 30.34 3.89
CA SER A 86 -5.22 31.64 4.05
C SER A 86 -5.46 32.39 2.74
N ASP A 87 -4.77 32.02 1.67
CA ASP A 87 -4.87 32.64 0.35
C ASP A 87 -5.87 31.87 -0.56
N GLY A 88 -6.48 30.80 -0.04
CA GLY A 88 -7.47 29.97 -0.75
C GLY A 88 -6.84 28.92 -1.67
N ALA A 89 -5.56 28.60 -1.49
CA ALA A 89 -4.89 27.52 -2.21
C ALA A 89 -5.10 26.17 -1.50
N VAL A 90 -5.31 25.12 -2.31
CA VAL A 90 -5.42 23.74 -1.81
C VAL A 90 -4.06 23.05 -1.90
N LEU A 91 -3.55 22.59 -0.77
CA LEU A 91 -2.20 22.03 -0.61
C LEU A 91 -2.26 20.58 -0.11
N CYS A 92 -1.30 19.77 -0.56
CA CYS A 92 -1.07 18.41 -0.07
C CYS A 92 0.09 18.45 0.92
N MET A 93 -0.19 18.35 2.23
CA MET A 93 0.82 18.58 3.27
C MET A 93 1.69 17.34 3.53
N ASP A 94 1.07 16.17 3.45
CA ASP A 94 1.76 14.88 3.56
C ASP A 94 1.17 13.91 2.56
N ALA A 95 2.00 13.00 2.05
CA ALA A 95 1.64 12.05 1.02
C ALA A 95 2.26 10.68 1.29
N LYS A 96 1.42 9.65 1.31
CA LYS A 96 1.82 8.25 1.32
C LYS A 96 1.39 7.59 0.02
N ILE A 97 2.36 7.05 -0.72
CA ILE A 97 2.11 6.44 -2.03
C ILE A 97 2.65 5.01 -2.00
N ASN A 98 1.78 4.05 -2.32
CA ASN A 98 2.17 2.68 -2.55
C ASN A 98 2.15 2.39 -4.04
N PHE A 99 3.16 1.68 -4.54
CA PHE A 99 3.30 1.31 -5.95
C PHE A 99 3.05 -0.19 -6.14
N ASP A 100 2.54 -0.58 -7.31
CA ASP A 100 2.42 -1.98 -7.69
C ASP A 100 3.83 -2.54 -8.01
N SER A 101 4.32 -3.46 -7.19
CA SER A 101 5.63 -4.12 -7.41
C SER A 101 5.71 -4.83 -8.76
N ASN A 102 4.59 -5.31 -9.30
CA ASN A 102 4.55 -5.95 -10.62
C ASN A 102 4.80 -4.96 -11.76
N SER A 103 4.70 -3.65 -11.51
CA SER A 103 4.97 -2.59 -12.50
C SER A 103 6.44 -2.19 -12.58
N ALA A 104 7.32 -2.74 -11.72
CA ALA A 104 8.73 -2.36 -11.61
C ALA A 104 9.48 -2.37 -12.95
N TYR A 105 9.14 -3.31 -13.85
CA TYR A 105 9.75 -3.40 -15.17
C TYR A 105 9.55 -2.16 -16.04
N ARG A 106 8.44 -1.43 -15.86
CA ARG A 106 8.08 -0.20 -16.60
C ARG A 106 8.26 1.07 -15.76
N GLN A 107 8.31 0.97 -14.43
CA GLN A 107 8.47 2.09 -13.50
C GLN A 107 9.88 2.20 -12.90
N LYS A 108 10.94 1.88 -13.67
CA LYS A 108 12.34 1.81 -13.18
C LYS A 108 12.76 3.00 -12.32
N LYS A 109 12.46 4.22 -12.76
CA LYS A 109 12.82 5.45 -12.03
C LYS A 109 12.23 5.55 -10.63
N ILE A 110 11.04 4.98 -10.40
CA ILE A 110 10.39 4.97 -9.09
C ILE A 110 11.07 3.93 -8.19
N PHE A 111 11.31 2.72 -8.72
CA PHE A 111 11.96 1.65 -7.97
C PHE A 111 13.45 1.93 -7.68
N ASP A 112 14.11 2.75 -8.51
CA ASP A 112 15.46 3.26 -8.25
C ASP A 112 15.51 4.22 -7.04
N LEU A 113 14.37 4.78 -6.60
CA LEU A 113 14.27 5.62 -5.40
C LEU A 113 14.08 4.82 -4.11
N GLN A 114 13.98 3.49 -4.19
CA GLN A 114 13.76 2.64 -3.02
C GLN A 114 14.95 2.75 -2.04
N ASP A 115 14.65 3.21 -0.82
CA ASP A 115 15.65 3.33 0.25
C ASP A 115 15.66 2.08 1.13
N TRP A 116 16.54 1.14 0.77
CA TRP A 116 16.76 -0.09 1.52
C TRP A 116 17.35 0.11 2.92
N THR A 117 17.71 1.34 3.33
CA THR A 117 18.19 1.60 4.70
C THR A 117 17.06 1.72 5.71
N GLN A 118 15.82 1.88 5.24
CA GLN A 118 14.61 1.96 6.07
C GLN A 118 13.90 0.61 6.21
N GLU A 119 14.32 -0.40 5.46
CA GLU A 119 13.71 -1.75 5.42
C GLU A 119 14.50 -2.74 6.29
N ASP A 120 13.87 -3.85 6.68
CA ASP A 120 14.55 -4.94 7.36
C ASP A 120 15.61 -5.58 6.42
N GLU A 121 16.81 -5.85 6.96
CA GLU A 121 17.90 -6.46 6.18
C GLU A 121 17.47 -7.82 5.59
N ARG A 122 16.59 -8.56 6.28
CA ARG A 122 16.07 -9.86 5.83
C ARG A 122 15.14 -9.70 4.62
N ASP A 123 14.29 -8.68 4.63
CA ASP A 123 13.38 -8.39 3.51
C ASP A 123 14.18 -7.99 2.26
N LYS A 124 15.25 -7.21 2.46
CA LYS A 124 16.20 -6.84 1.40
C LYS A 124 16.91 -8.05 0.81
N ASP A 125 17.39 -8.95 1.64
CA ASP A 125 18.12 -10.13 1.16
C ASP A 125 17.18 -11.15 0.49
N ALA A 126 15.94 -11.28 0.98
CA ALA A 126 14.88 -12.03 0.31
C ALA A 126 14.56 -11.45 -1.07
N ALA A 127 14.39 -10.13 -1.18
CA ALA A 127 14.08 -9.48 -2.45
C ALA A 127 15.18 -9.69 -3.51
N LYS A 128 16.46 -9.66 -3.12
CA LYS A 128 17.58 -9.97 -4.05
C LYS A 128 17.55 -11.40 -4.57
N ALA A 129 17.03 -12.33 -3.78
CA ALA A 129 16.92 -13.74 -4.12
C ALA A 129 15.58 -14.09 -4.80
N ASP A 130 14.74 -13.09 -5.10
CA ASP A 130 13.39 -13.29 -5.65
C ASP A 130 12.53 -14.20 -4.75
N LEU A 131 12.58 -13.92 -3.43
CA LEU A 131 11.84 -14.62 -2.39
C LEU A 131 10.80 -13.69 -1.77
N ASN A 132 9.60 -14.22 -1.51
CA ASN A 132 8.59 -13.48 -0.74
C ASN A 132 8.72 -13.86 0.74
N TYR A 133 9.38 -13.00 1.52
CA TYR A 133 9.62 -13.19 2.95
C TYR A 133 8.87 -12.14 3.76
N ILE A 134 8.33 -12.53 4.91
CA ILE A 134 7.84 -11.61 5.94
C ILE A 134 8.27 -12.16 7.30
N GLY A 135 9.01 -11.35 8.07
CA GLY A 135 9.40 -11.69 9.43
C GLY A 135 8.20 -11.65 10.39
N LEU A 136 8.11 -12.64 11.29
CA LEU A 136 7.12 -12.72 12.36
C LEU A 136 7.82 -12.90 13.72
N ASP A 137 7.06 -12.88 14.80
CA ASP A 137 7.60 -12.96 16.18
C ASP A 137 7.67 -14.37 16.78
N GLY A 138 7.45 -15.40 15.97
CA GLY A 138 7.52 -16.79 16.42
C GLY A 138 8.93 -17.38 16.46
N ASN A 139 8.97 -18.70 16.63
CA ASN A 139 10.19 -19.51 16.77
C ASN A 139 10.19 -20.76 15.87
N ILE A 140 9.22 -20.88 14.96
CA ILE A 140 9.14 -21.97 13.97
C ILE A 140 9.32 -21.39 12.57
N GLY A 141 10.48 -21.62 11.98
CA GLY A 141 10.78 -21.22 10.61
C GLY A 141 9.95 -21.99 9.59
N CYS A 142 9.34 -21.29 8.64
CA CYS A 142 8.54 -21.88 7.56
C CYS A 142 9.22 -21.65 6.21
N LEU A 143 9.29 -22.68 5.37
CA LEU A 143 9.73 -22.58 3.97
C LEU A 143 8.74 -23.39 3.13
N VAL A 144 7.99 -22.70 2.28
CA VAL A 144 6.87 -23.30 1.55
C VAL A 144 6.87 -22.84 0.10
N ASN A 145 6.34 -23.66 -0.80
CA ASN A 145 6.14 -23.31 -2.21
C ASN A 145 4.66 -22.92 -2.45
N GLY A 146 4.43 -21.64 -2.71
CA GLY A 146 3.14 -21.02 -2.97
C GLY A 146 2.55 -20.31 -1.74
N ALA A 147 2.21 -19.04 -1.91
CA ALA A 147 1.68 -18.17 -0.85
C ALA A 147 0.46 -18.76 -0.11
N GLY A 148 -0.46 -19.39 -0.82
CA GLY A 148 -1.64 -20.03 -0.21
C GLY A 148 -1.28 -21.18 0.73
N LEU A 149 -0.31 -22.01 0.33
CA LEU A 149 0.18 -23.10 1.16
C LEU A 149 1.02 -22.56 2.33
N ALA A 150 1.78 -21.49 2.12
CA ALA A 150 2.55 -20.83 3.17
C ALA A 150 1.63 -20.29 4.28
N MET A 151 0.53 -19.62 3.91
CA MET A 151 -0.49 -19.17 4.87
C MET A 151 -1.14 -20.35 5.61
N ALA A 152 -1.59 -21.38 4.90
CA ALA A 152 -2.17 -22.58 5.53
C ALA A 152 -1.19 -23.29 6.48
N THR A 153 0.11 -23.28 6.17
CA THR A 153 1.16 -23.85 7.01
C THR A 153 1.34 -23.05 8.30
N MET A 154 1.29 -21.72 8.23
CA MET A 154 1.34 -20.87 9.43
C MET A 154 0.09 -21.06 10.30
N ASP A 155 -1.09 -21.16 9.67
CA ASP A 155 -2.37 -21.38 10.36
C ASP A 155 -2.37 -22.71 11.12
N ILE A 156 -1.94 -23.81 10.49
CA ILE A 156 -1.88 -25.13 11.16
C ILE A 156 -0.85 -25.12 12.30
N ILE A 157 0.30 -24.46 12.14
CA ILE A 157 1.28 -24.30 13.23
C ILE A 157 0.62 -23.59 14.42
N LYS A 158 -0.10 -22.50 14.17
CA LYS A 158 -0.77 -21.72 15.22
C LYS A 158 -1.91 -22.50 15.89
N LEU A 159 -2.71 -23.22 15.11
CA LEU A 159 -3.80 -24.08 15.59
C LEU A 159 -3.29 -25.19 16.53
N HIS A 160 -2.07 -25.68 16.29
CA HIS A 160 -1.42 -26.69 17.12
C HIS A 160 -0.51 -26.10 18.23
N GLY A 161 -0.63 -24.80 18.52
CA GLY A 161 0.05 -24.14 19.64
C GLY A 161 1.48 -23.68 19.37
N GLY A 162 1.99 -23.85 18.15
CA GLY A 162 3.25 -23.28 17.70
C GLY A 162 3.10 -21.79 17.35
N THR A 163 4.23 -21.09 17.15
CA THR A 163 4.22 -19.72 16.64
C THR A 163 5.18 -19.61 15.45
N PRO A 164 4.69 -19.33 14.23
CA PRO A 164 5.54 -19.20 13.05
C PRO A 164 6.46 -17.97 13.18
N ALA A 165 7.74 -18.17 12.88
CA ALA A 165 8.78 -17.12 12.91
C ALA A 165 8.81 -16.30 11.62
N ASN A 166 8.27 -16.82 10.52
CA ASN A 166 8.24 -16.13 9.25
C ASN A 166 7.16 -16.69 8.32
N PHE A 167 6.77 -15.87 7.35
CA PHE A 167 6.21 -16.30 6.08
C PHE A 167 7.35 -16.35 5.06
N LEU A 168 7.47 -17.43 4.29
CA LEU A 168 8.43 -17.51 3.19
C LEU A 168 7.91 -18.40 2.07
N ASP A 169 7.70 -17.79 0.90
CA ASP A 169 7.30 -18.46 -0.33
C ASP A 169 8.47 -18.47 -1.33
N VAL A 170 8.95 -19.67 -1.68
CA VAL A 170 10.01 -19.91 -2.68
C VAL A 170 9.48 -20.07 -4.12
N GLY A 171 8.16 -19.99 -4.32
CA GLY A 171 7.49 -20.16 -5.61
C GLY A 171 7.39 -21.61 -6.07
N GLY A 172 6.58 -21.85 -7.11
CA GLY A 172 6.32 -23.20 -7.65
C GLY A 172 7.51 -23.82 -8.39
N GLY A 173 8.48 -23.00 -8.83
CA GLY A 173 9.67 -23.41 -9.58
C GLY A 173 10.98 -23.24 -8.81
N ALA A 174 10.95 -23.42 -7.49
CA ALA A 174 12.07 -23.10 -6.60
C ALA A 174 13.40 -23.73 -7.06
N THR A 175 14.40 -22.88 -7.26
CA THR A 175 15.75 -23.29 -7.64
C THR A 175 16.59 -23.67 -6.42
N VAL A 176 17.66 -24.45 -6.62
CA VAL A 176 18.63 -24.76 -5.54
C VAL A 176 19.18 -23.49 -4.90
N HIS A 177 19.40 -22.44 -5.70
CA HIS A 177 19.85 -21.14 -5.21
C HIS A 177 18.82 -20.48 -4.28
N GLN A 178 17.56 -20.37 -4.72
CA GLN A 178 16.47 -19.80 -3.91
C GLN A 178 16.28 -20.55 -2.59
N VAL A 179 16.29 -21.88 -2.62
CA VAL A 179 16.18 -22.70 -1.40
C VAL A 179 17.38 -22.47 -0.48
N THR A 180 18.59 -22.31 -1.02
CA THR A 180 19.79 -22.02 -0.23
C THR A 180 19.71 -20.65 0.45
N GLU A 181 19.30 -19.60 -0.27
CA GLU A 181 19.12 -18.27 0.31
C GLU A 181 17.98 -18.26 1.33
N ALA A 182 16.89 -18.97 1.07
CA ALA A 182 15.79 -19.14 2.01
C ALA A 182 16.26 -19.77 3.35
N PHE A 183 17.11 -20.80 3.31
CA PHE A 183 17.70 -21.38 4.52
C PHE A 183 18.62 -20.41 5.25
N LYS A 184 19.44 -19.64 4.53
CA LYS A 184 20.28 -18.60 5.15
C LYS A 184 19.45 -17.55 5.88
N LEU A 185 18.35 -17.11 5.28
CA LEU A 185 17.43 -16.16 5.91
C LEU A 185 16.84 -16.73 7.20
N ILE A 186 16.27 -17.93 7.15
CA ILE A 186 15.67 -18.58 8.34
C ILE A 186 16.72 -18.79 9.44
N THR A 187 17.92 -19.25 9.09
CA THR A 187 18.97 -19.54 10.08
C THR A 187 19.71 -18.29 10.59
N SER A 188 19.57 -17.15 9.92
CA SER A 188 20.07 -15.86 10.40
C SER A 188 19.21 -15.27 11.51
N ASP A 189 17.94 -15.65 11.58
CA ASP A 189 17.04 -15.28 12.67
C ASP A 189 17.43 -16.06 13.94
N LYS A 190 17.55 -15.34 15.06
CA LYS A 190 17.98 -15.90 16.34
C LYS A 190 16.81 -16.42 17.19
N LYS A 191 15.57 -16.13 16.78
CA LYS A 191 14.35 -16.57 17.47
C LYS A 191 14.02 -18.04 17.21
#